data_AF-A0A3M1L881-F1
#
_entry.id   AF-A0A3M1L881-F1
#
_cell.length_a   1.000
_cell.length_b   1.000
_cell.length_c   1.000
_cell.angle_alpha   90.00
_cell.angle_beta   90.00
_cell.angle_gamma   90.00
#
_symmetry.space_group_name_H-M   'P 1'
#
loop_
_entity.id
_entity.type
_entity.pdbx_description
1 polymer ?
#
loop_
_entity_poly.entity_id
_entity_poly.type
_entity_poly.pdbx_seq_one_letter_code
_entity_poly.pdbx_strand_id
1 'polypeptide(L)'
;MRLIFALLVLILLFSLVGAFAFVAGWSAALRGALLSTTVALALYAFFTNWGVAQRRPADPAEWLSVAPTAPEVRDLVTTLRQLADEEGRDLTQWPVTVLDEAPGSPEEAHLRAQLPLLAWYLRSFPLARLEAPSPSLASPVVITVNPEPPLGDRYVGRDFPLQRRWLSPNLGCAPASWQGCDRLARWLTFRRLGDDSGLREESVYLWRLKETRNRGNLK
;
A
#
# COMPACT_ATOMS: atom_id res chain seq x y z
N MET A 1 -2.03 27.82 28.99
CA MET A 1 -0.61 27.46 28.77
C MET A 1 -0.15 27.70 27.32
N ARG A 2 -0.83 27.18 26.28
CA ARG A 2 -0.43 27.36 24.86
C ARG A 2 -0.37 28.84 24.39
N LEU A 3 -1.30 29.68 24.84
CA LEU A 3 -1.33 31.12 24.50
C LEU A 3 -0.13 31.91 25.07
N ILE A 4 0.29 31.62 26.31
CA ILE A 4 1.42 32.30 26.96
C ILE A 4 2.71 31.98 26.21
N PHE A 5 2.91 30.72 25.84
CA PHE A 5 4.07 30.31 25.03
C PHE A 5 4.08 30.99 23.66
N ALA A 6 2.94 31.05 22.97
CA ALA A 6 2.84 31.74 21.68
C ALA A 6 3.20 33.23 21.80
N LEU A 7 2.70 33.91 22.85
CA LEU A 7 3.00 35.32 23.10
C LEU A 7 4.49 35.54 23.39
N LEU A 8 5.10 34.67 24.20
CA LEU A 8 6.52 34.76 24.58
C LEU A 8 7.44 34.58 23.35
N VAL A 9 7.12 33.61 22.49
CA VAL A 9 7.82 33.39 21.22
C VAL A 9 7.67 34.60 20.31
N LEU A 10 6.49 35.19 20.23
CA LEU A 10 6.24 36.37 19.40
C LEU A 10 7.08 37.57 19.87
N ILE A 11 7.07 37.85 21.19
CA ILE A 11 7.84 38.94 21.79
C ILE A 11 9.34 38.75 21.54
N LEU A 12 9.85 37.53 21.73
CA LEU A 12 11.25 37.20 21.47
C LEU A 12 11.62 37.41 19.99
N LEU A 13 10.74 37.04 19.06
CA LEU A 13 10.98 37.16 17.64
C LEU A 13 11.01 38.64 17.20
N PHE A 14 10.06 39.46 17.70
CA PHE A 14 10.06 40.90 17.44
C PHE A 14 11.26 41.61 18.05
N SER A 15 11.69 41.23 19.27
CA SER A 15 12.87 41.84 19.89
C SER A 15 14.16 41.50 19.13
N LEU A 16 14.29 40.26 18.64
CA LEU A 16 15.43 39.83 17.84
C LEU A 16 15.51 40.59 16.50
N VAL A 17 14.37 40.75 15.82
CA VAL A 17 14.28 41.51 14.56
C VAL A 17 14.61 42.98 14.79
N GLY A 18 14.11 43.59 15.88
CA GLY A 18 14.42 44.97 16.23
C GLY A 18 15.90 45.19 16.54
N ALA A 19 16.50 44.31 17.35
CA ALA A 19 17.92 44.36 17.66
C ALA A 19 18.79 44.18 16.41
N PHE A 20 18.43 43.24 15.53
CA PHE A 20 19.15 43.02 14.28
C PHE A 20 19.03 44.21 13.32
N ALA A 21 17.84 44.83 13.23
CA ALA A 21 17.61 46.00 12.39
C ALA A 21 18.41 47.23 12.84
N PHE A 22 18.56 47.40 14.16
CA PHE A 22 19.36 48.47 14.74
C PHE A 22 20.85 48.32 14.43
N VAL A 23 21.39 47.09 14.44
CA VAL A 23 22.82 46.83 14.23
C VAL A 23 23.20 46.76 12.74
N ALA A 24 22.41 46.06 11.91
CA ALA A 24 22.75 45.79 10.51
C ALA A 24 22.22 46.84 9.52
N GLY A 25 21.36 47.75 9.99
CA GLY A 25 20.67 48.72 9.16
C GLY A 25 19.41 48.16 8.49
N TRP A 26 18.51 49.08 8.15
CA TRP A 26 17.14 48.76 7.70
C TRP A 26 17.10 47.91 6.43
N SER A 27 18.01 48.15 5.48
CA SER A 27 18.08 47.41 4.21
C SER A 27 18.51 45.96 4.40
N ALA A 28 19.48 45.69 5.27
CA ALA A 28 19.90 44.34 5.62
C ALA A 28 18.82 43.60 6.41
N ALA A 29 18.15 44.32 7.32
CA ALA A 29 17.04 43.78 8.11
C ALA A 29 15.88 43.30 7.23
N LEU A 30 15.46 44.12 6.25
CA LEU A 30 14.39 43.77 5.32
C LEU A 30 14.75 42.56 4.46
N ARG A 31 15.99 42.46 3.96
CA ARG A 31 16.45 41.30 3.18
C ARG A 31 16.48 40.03 4.03
N GLY A 32 16.95 40.13 5.27
CA GLY A 32 16.95 39.02 6.22
C GLY A 32 15.54 38.54 6.54
N ALA A 33 14.62 39.47 6.80
CA ALA A 33 13.21 39.17 7.06
C ALA A 33 12.53 38.51 5.85
N LEU A 34 12.81 38.98 4.63
CA LEU A 34 12.28 38.37 3.41
C LEU A 34 12.80 36.94 3.22
N LEU A 35 14.12 36.73 3.37
CA LEU A 35 14.75 35.42 3.24
C LEU A 35 14.21 34.42 4.27
N SER A 36 14.16 34.82 5.54
CA SER A 36 13.66 33.96 6.62
C SER A 36 12.18 33.61 6.43
N THR A 37 11.36 34.58 6.03
CA THR A 37 9.93 34.35 5.73
C THR A 37 9.76 33.39 4.56
N THR A 38 10.59 33.52 3.51
CA THR A 38 10.55 32.65 2.33
C THR A 38 10.90 31.21 2.69
N VAL A 39 11.98 31.02 3.47
CA VAL A 39 12.39 29.68 3.95
C VAL A 39 11.33 29.08 4.87
N ALA A 40 10.76 29.87 5.78
CA ALA A 40 9.70 29.40 6.67
C ALA A 40 8.45 28.97 5.90
N LEU A 41 8.03 29.74 4.89
CA LEU A 41 6.92 29.40 4.00
C LEU A 41 7.22 28.15 3.17
N ALA A 42 8.43 28.00 2.65
CA ALA A 42 8.84 26.82 1.89
C ALA A 42 8.81 25.55 2.76
N LEU A 43 9.33 25.61 3.99
CA LEU A 43 9.26 24.51 4.95
C LEU A 43 7.82 24.21 5.35
N TYR A 44 7.01 25.24 5.62
CA TYR A 44 5.60 25.06 5.94
C TYR A 44 4.83 24.40 4.79
N ALA A 45 5.03 24.86 3.56
CA ALA A 45 4.47 24.25 2.36
C ALA A 45 4.93 22.80 2.21
N PHE A 46 6.21 22.52 2.46
CA PHE A 46 6.73 21.15 2.44
C PHE A 46 6.02 20.28 3.49
N PHE A 47 5.97 20.68 4.76
CA PHE A 47 5.34 19.88 5.82
C PHE A 47 3.83 19.71 5.67
N THR A 48 3.13 20.74 5.20
CA THR A 48 1.68 20.67 4.97
C THR A 48 1.35 19.78 3.78
N ASN A 49 2.09 19.91 2.68
CA ASN A 49 1.89 19.04 1.51
C ASN A 49 2.43 17.63 1.74
N TRP A 50 3.40 17.44 2.64
CA TRP A 50 3.92 16.12 3.00
C TRP A 50 2.81 15.24 3.59
N GLY A 51 1.98 15.80 4.48
CA GLY A 51 0.82 15.10 5.04
C GLY A 51 -0.29 14.83 4.00
N VAL A 52 -0.43 15.66 2.96
CA VAL A 52 -1.39 15.44 1.87
C VAL A 52 -0.87 14.38 0.88
N ALA A 53 0.44 14.30 0.69
CA ALA A 53 1.10 13.26 -0.08
C ALA A 53 1.04 11.89 0.64
N GLN A 54 0.89 11.91 1.96
CA GLN A 54 0.70 10.74 2.82
C GLN A 54 -0.78 10.59 3.21
N ARG A 55 -1.60 10.01 2.32
CA ARG A 55 -3.01 9.68 2.59
C ARG A 55 -3.19 8.80 3.84
N ARG A 56 -2.21 7.99 4.24
CA ARG A 56 -2.24 7.07 5.40
C ARG A 56 -0.82 6.74 5.93
N PRO A 57 -0.34 7.40 7.00
CA PRO A 57 0.99 7.16 7.59
C PRO A 57 1.22 5.75 8.17
N ALA A 58 0.22 4.86 8.13
CA ALA A 58 0.29 3.47 8.55
C ALA A 58 -0.07 2.48 7.41
N ASP A 59 -0.02 2.93 6.16
CA ASP A 59 -0.18 2.07 4.99
C ASP A 59 1.23 1.84 4.38
N PRO A 60 1.72 0.59 4.29
CA PRO A 60 3.02 0.28 3.68
C PRO A 60 3.11 0.71 2.22
N ALA A 61 1.99 1.12 1.61
CA ALA A 61 1.91 1.74 0.29
C ALA A 61 2.49 3.17 0.20
N GLU A 62 2.96 3.80 1.29
CA GLU A 62 3.39 5.21 1.25
C GLU A 62 4.89 5.45 1.10
N TRP A 63 5.22 6.19 0.03
CA TRP A 63 6.49 6.80 -0.40
C TRP A 63 7.75 5.93 -0.53
N LEU A 64 7.86 4.79 0.15
CA LEU A 64 9.02 3.90 0.05
C LEU A 64 8.69 2.50 -0.49
N SER A 65 7.41 2.23 -0.78
CA SER A 65 7.00 0.99 -1.42
C SER A 65 7.29 1.08 -2.92
N VAL A 66 8.19 0.23 -3.42
CA VAL A 66 8.52 0.09 -4.86
C VAL A 66 7.30 -0.36 -5.67
N ALA A 67 6.32 -1.00 -5.04
CA ALA A 67 5.10 -1.50 -5.68
C ALA A 67 3.86 -1.13 -4.85
N PRO A 68 3.05 -0.14 -5.29
CA PRO A 68 1.85 0.27 -4.57
C PRO A 68 0.82 -0.87 -4.53
N THR A 69 0.13 -1.03 -3.40
CA THR A 69 -0.99 -1.95 -3.30
C THR A 69 -2.22 -1.42 -3.98
N ALA A 70 -2.98 -2.34 -4.59
CA ALA A 70 -4.26 -2.01 -5.17
C ALA A 70 -5.27 -1.61 -4.05
N PRO A 71 -6.13 -0.60 -4.26
CA PRO A 71 -7.14 -0.23 -3.26
C PRO A 71 -8.08 -1.39 -2.91
N GLU A 72 -8.28 -2.33 -3.84
CA GLU A 72 -9.12 -3.52 -3.72
C GLU A 72 -8.61 -4.55 -2.69
N VAL A 73 -7.37 -4.45 -2.21
CA VAL A 73 -6.90 -5.24 -1.05
C VAL A 73 -7.75 -4.96 0.19
N ARG A 74 -8.32 -3.75 0.29
CA ARG A 74 -9.25 -3.42 1.36
C ARG A 74 -10.59 -4.14 1.21
N ASP A 75 -10.95 -4.52 -0.01
CA ASP A 75 -12.15 -5.30 -0.27
C ASP A 75 -11.95 -6.75 0.16
N LEU A 76 -10.72 -7.29 0.05
CA LEU A 76 -10.38 -8.58 0.67
C LEU A 76 -10.62 -8.55 2.18
N VAL A 77 -10.05 -7.56 2.88
CA VAL A 77 -10.21 -7.42 4.34
C VAL A 77 -11.68 -7.18 4.73
N THR A 78 -12.40 -6.39 3.94
CA THR A 78 -13.83 -6.13 4.17
C THR A 78 -14.66 -7.39 3.95
N THR A 79 -14.38 -8.15 2.90
CA THR A 79 -15.04 -9.44 2.61
C THR A 79 -14.77 -10.45 3.71
N LEU A 80 -13.53 -10.53 4.20
CA LEU A 80 -13.21 -11.33 5.37
C LEU A 80 -14.07 -10.92 6.57
N ARG A 81 -14.10 -9.64 6.96
CA ARG A 81 -14.94 -9.21 8.10
C ARG A 81 -16.41 -9.56 7.93
N GLN A 82 -16.97 -9.34 6.73
CA GLN A 82 -18.35 -9.70 6.43
C GLN A 82 -18.61 -11.20 6.58
N LEU A 83 -17.70 -12.04 6.11
CA LEU A 83 -17.79 -13.48 6.26
C LEU A 83 -17.67 -13.93 7.73
N ALA A 84 -16.83 -13.27 8.53
CA ALA A 84 -16.75 -13.51 9.99
C ALA A 84 -18.08 -13.19 10.68
N ASP A 85 -18.66 -12.04 10.33
CA ASP A 85 -19.93 -11.54 10.86
C ASP A 85 -21.09 -12.46 10.45
N GLU A 86 -21.11 -12.94 9.20
CA GLU A 86 -22.08 -13.93 8.71
C GLU A 86 -22.02 -15.26 9.49
N GLU A 87 -20.81 -15.70 9.88
CA GLU A 87 -20.61 -16.90 10.70
C GLU A 87 -20.82 -16.64 12.20
N GLY A 88 -21.10 -15.40 12.61
CA GLY A 88 -21.27 -15.01 14.01
C GLY A 88 -19.99 -15.19 14.84
N ARG A 89 -18.81 -15.12 14.21
CA ARG A 89 -17.52 -15.31 14.87
C ARG A 89 -16.84 -13.96 15.09
N ASP A 90 -16.18 -13.83 16.24
CA ASP A 90 -15.24 -12.72 16.45
C ASP A 90 -14.02 -12.88 15.53
N LEU A 91 -13.52 -11.77 15.00
CA LEU A 91 -12.32 -11.71 14.15
C LEU A 91 -11.11 -12.33 14.84
N THR A 92 -11.04 -12.26 16.17
CA THR A 92 -9.96 -12.85 16.96
C THR A 92 -10.00 -14.39 17.00
N GLN A 93 -11.16 -14.99 16.73
CA GLN A 93 -11.40 -16.44 16.82
C GLN A 93 -11.60 -17.09 15.45
N TRP A 94 -11.50 -16.32 14.38
CA TRP A 94 -11.77 -16.82 13.05
C TRP A 94 -10.47 -17.26 12.35
N PRO A 95 -10.28 -18.57 12.11
CA PRO A 95 -9.07 -19.08 11.48
C PRO A 95 -9.03 -18.71 10.00
N VAL A 96 -7.92 -18.11 9.58
CA VAL A 96 -7.64 -17.79 8.18
C VAL A 96 -6.35 -18.50 7.81
N THR A 97 -6.38 -19.32 6.77
CA THR A 97 -5.17 -20.00 6.31
C THR A 97 -4.64 -19.33 5.05
N VAL A 98 -3.38 -18.93 5.04
CA VAL A 98 -2.66 -18.50 3.84
C VAL A 98 -1.87 -19.70 3.35
N LEU A 99 -2.08 -20.13 2.11
CA LEU A 99 -1.30 -21.24 1.56
C LEU A 99 0.09 -20.77 1.20
N ASP A 100 1.10 -21.42 1.78
CA ASP A 100 2.47 -21.35 1.31
C ASP A 100 2.63 -22.29 0.12
N GLU A 101 3.39 -21.88 -0.88
CA GLU A 101 3.65 -22.73 -2.03
C GLU A 101 4.72 -23.78 -1.74
N ALA A 102 4.78 -24.82 -2.57
CA ALA A 102 5.79 -25.86 -2.42
C ALA A 102 7.21 -25.27 -2.53
N PRO A 103 8.14 -25.67 -1.65
CA PRO A 103 9.49 -25.14 -1.67
C PRO A 103 10.20 -25.45 -2.99
N GLY A 104 10.79 -24.42 -3.60
CA GLY A 104 11.52 -24.45 -4.86
C GLY A 104 10.72 -24.01 -6.09
N SER A 105 9.44 -23.66 -5.97
CA SER A 105 8.67 -23.15 -7.12
C SER A 105 9.05 -21.68 -7.44
N PRO A 106 9.02 -21.25 -8.71
CA PRO A 106 9.19 -19.83 -9.06
C PRO A 106 8.07 -18.95 -8.46
N GLU A 107 6.90 -19.55 -8.22
CA GLU A 107 5.75 -18.93 -7.59
C GLU A 107 5.96 -18.74 -6.06
N GLU A 108 6.72 -19.60 -5.38
CA GLU A 108 7.12 -19.46 -3.96
C GLU A 108 7.89 -18.15 -3.74
N ALA A 109 8.84 -17.83 -4.62
CA ALA A 109 9.60 -16.59 -4.53
C ALA A 109 8.68 -15.36 -4.67
N HIS A 110 7.63 -15.48 -5.49
CA HIS A 110 6.65 -14.43 -5.69
C HIS A 110 5.74 -14.25 -4.46
N LEU A 111 5.21 -15.35 -3.92
CA LEU A 111 4.43 -15.36 -2.69
C LEU A 111 5.23 -14.79 -1.51
N ARG A 112 6.49 -15.21 -1.34
CA ARG A 112 7.38 -14.67 -0.29
C ARG A 112 7.60 -13.18 -0.38
N ALA A 113 7.66 -12.63 -1.60
CA ALA A 113 7.76 -11.18 -1.79
C ALA A 113 6.49 -10.44 -1.35
N GLN A 114 5.31 -11.08 -1.48
CA GLN A 114 4.01 -10.52 -1.13
C GLN A 114 3.59 -10.79 0.32
N LEU A 115 4.15 -11.81 0.98
CA LEU A 115 3.81 -12.23 2.33
C LEU A 115 3.87 -11.10 3.39
N PRO A 116 4.91 -10.24 3.44
CA PRO A 116 4.95 -9.13 4.39
C PRO A 116 3.77 -8.16 4.22
N LEU A 117 3.36 -7.95 2.97
CA LEU A 117 2.24 -7.08 2.64
C LEU A 117 0.92 -7.71 3.08
N LEU A 118 0.69 -8.98 2.72
CA LEU A 118 -0.51 -9.69 3.12
C LEU A 118 -0.62 -9.80 4.65
N ALA A 119 0.50 -10.09 5.33
CA ALA A 119 0.57 -10.13 6.79
C ALA A 119 0.17 -8.80 7.45
N TRP A 120 0.54 -7.67 6.84
CA TRP A 120 0.13 -6.35 7.33
C TRP A 120 -1.39 -6.16 7.28
N TYR A 121 -2.04 -6.54 6.17
CA TYR A 121 -3.49 -6.46 6.02
C TYR A 121 -4.23 -7.47 6.90
N LEU A 122 -3.63 -8.65 7.11
CA LEU A 122 -4.17 -9.70 7.95
C LEU A 122 -3.88 -9.52 9.45
N ARG A 123 -3.20 -8.45 9.88
CA ARG A 123 -2.89 -8.20 11.30
C ARG A 123 -4.10 -8.16 12.24
N SER A 124 -5.29 -7.89 11.70
CA SER A 124 -6.55 -7.90 12.46
C SER A 124 -7.10 -9.32 12.69
N PHE A 125 -6.48 -10.34 12.10
CA PHE A 125 -6.85 -11.76 12.19
C PHE A 125 -5.70 -12.50 12.90
N PRO A 126 -5.67 -12.53 14.24
CA PRO A 126 -4.55 -13.10 15.00
C PRO A 126 -4.38 -14.61 14.82
N LEU A 127 -5.40 -15.29 14.29
CA LEU A 127 -5.35 -16.71 13.92
C LEU A 127 -5.01 -16.94 12.45
N ALA A 128 -4.55 -15.91 11.73
CA ALA A 128 -4.00 -16.09 10.39
C ALA A 128 -2.71 -16.93 10.45
N ARG A 129 -2.67 -18.05 9.74
CA ARG A 129 -1.52 -18.97 9.72
C ARG A 129 -1.08 -19.25 8.29
N LEU A 130 0.22 -19.40 8.08
CA LEU A 130 0.77 -19.97 6.86
C LEU A 130 0.76 -21.49 6.99
N GLU A 131 0.16 -22.17 6.03
CA GLU A 131 0.16 -23.64 5.97
C GLU A 131 0.49 -24.11 4.56
N ALA A 132 1.14 -25.27 4.45
CA ALA A 132 1.40 -25.89 3.15
C ALA A 132 0.08 -26.34 2.48
N PRO A 133 0.05 -26.47 1.14
CA PRO A 133 -1.15 -26.86 0.42
C PRO A 133 -1.49 -28.31 0.79
N SER A 134 -2.67 -28.55 1.35
CA SER A 134 -3.13 -29.89 1.71
C SER A 134 -4.58 -30.12 1.31
N PRO A 135 -4.92 -31.27 0.68
CA PRO A 135 -6.32 -31.58 0.36
C PRO A 135 -7.18 -31.80 1.63
N SER A 136 -6.57 -31.93 2.81
CA SER A 136 -7.27 -32.08 4.10
C SER A 136 -7.44 -30.78 4.89
N LEU A 137 -7.20 -29.61 4.27
CA LEU A 137 -7.41 -28.30 4.90
C LEU A 137 -8.84 -28.15 5.43
N ALA A 138 -8.94 -27.94 6.75
CA ALA A 138 -10.19 -27.77 7.48
C ALA A 138 -10.54 -26.29 7.77
N SER A 139 -9.75 -25.36 7.22
CA SER A 139 -9.96 -23.92 7.44
C SER A 139 -11.19 -23.44 6.69
N PRO A 140 -12.09 -22.64 7.31
CA PRO A 140 -13.27 -22.11 6.64
C PRO A 140 -12.90 -21.16 5.49
N VAL A 141 -11.74 -20.50 5.61
CA VAL A 141 -11.25 -19.52 4.65
C VAL A 141 -9.78 -19.78 4.34
N VAL A 142 -9.48 -19.85 3.06
CA VAL A 142 -8.13 -20.06 2.53
C VAL A 142 -7.77 -18.92 1.59
N ILE A 143 -6.57 -18.36 1.71
CA ILE A 143 -6.05 -17.31 0.83
C ILE A 143 -4.87 -17.89 0.06
N THR A 144 -4.87 -17.73 -1.26
CA THR A 144 -3.82 -18.23 -2.16
C THR A 144 -3.37 -17.15 -3.14
N VAL A 145 -2.16 -17.28 -3.70
CA VAL A 145 -1.73 -16.46 -4.85
C VAL A 145 -1.99 -17.18 -6.17
N ASN A 146 -2.07 -18.51 -6.15
CA ASN A 146 -2.39 -19.33 -7.31
C ASN A 146 -3.93 -19.41 -7.54
N PRO A 147 -4.43 -19.21 -8.78
CA PRO A 147 -5.85 -19.31 -9.14
C PRO A 147 -6.48 -20.70 -8.99
N GLU A 148 -5.69 -21.77 -9.00
CA GLU A 148 -6.21 -23.15 -8.94
C GLU A 148 -5.47 -23.98 -7.89
N PRO A 149 -5.67 -23.69 -6.59
CA PRO A 149 -5.06 -24.49 -5.55
C PRO A 149 -5.70 -25.89 -5.49
N PRO A 150 -4.98 -26.90 -4.99
CA PRO A 150 -5.48 -28.28 -4.88
C PRO A 150 -6.48 -28.46 -3.71
N LEU A 151 -7.47 -27.57 -3.62
CA LEU A 151 -8.51 -27.56 -2.58
C LEU A 151 -9.75 -28.39 -2.95
N GLY A 152 -9.88 -28.75 -4.24
CA GLY A 152 -11.01 -29.49 -4.82
C GLY A 152 -12.32 -28.67 -4.85
N ASP A 153 -13.42 -29.33 -5.23
CA ASP A 153 -14.75 -28.69 -5.44
C ASP A 153 -15.46 -28.20 -4.17
N ARG A 154 -14.78 -28.29 -3.02
CA ARG A 154 -15.33 -27.91 -1.72
C ARG A 154 -15.21 -26.43 -1.43
N TYR A 155 -14.47 -25.67 -2.23
CA TYR A 155 -14.27 -24.25 -2.01
C TYR A 155 -14.83 -23.42 -3.17
N VAL A 156 -15.33 -22.23 -2.85
CA VAL A 156 -15.73 -21.22 -3.84
C VAL A 156 -14.78 -20.04 -3.72
N GLY A 157 -14.15 -19.69 -4.84
CA GLY A 157 -13.11 -18.66 -4.93
C GLY A 157 -13.65 -17.31 -5.38
N ARG A 158 -12.99 -16.24 -4.93
CA ARG A 158 -13.06 -14.90 -5.51
C ARG A 158 -11.65 -14.30 -5.55
N ASP A 159 -11.30 -13.65 -6.66
CA ASP A 159 -10.04 -12.95 -6.82
C ASP A 159 -10.10 -11.52 -6.26
N PHE A 160 -8.96 -11.06 -5.77
CA PHE A 160 -8.76 -9.72 -5.25
C PHE A 160 -7.40 -9.19 -5.76
N PRO A 161 -7.37 -8.04 -6.43
CA PRO A 161 -6.10 -7.39 -6.79
C PRO A 161 -5.29 -7.09 -5.54
N LEU A 162 -4.08 -7.64 -5.45
CA LEU A 162 -3.12 -7.31 -4.39
C LEU A 162 -2.27 -6.11 -4.77
N GLN A 163 -1.68 -6.16 -5.95
CA GLN A 163 -0.82 -5.11 -6.46
C GLN A 163 -1.15 -4.82 -7.92
N ARG A 164 -1.07 -3.54 -8.26
CA ARG A 164 -1.13 -3.07 -9.63
C ARG A 164 0.16 -2.37 -9.92
N ARG A 165 1.02 -3.04 -10.67
CA ARG A 165 2.24 -2.42 -11.16
C ARG A 165 2.13 -2.19 -12.65
N TRP A 166 2.50 -0.98 -13.05
CA TRP A 166 2.91 -0.77 -14.41
C TRP A 166 4.18 -1.60 -14.59
N LEU A 167 4.17 -2.53 -15.54
CA LEU A 167 5.43 -3.05 -16.04
C LEU A 167 6.17 -1.82 -16.58
N SER A 168 7.20 -1.37 -15.85
CA SER A 168 8.08 -0.37 -16.41
C SER A 168 8.57 -0.98 -17.70
N PRO A 169 8.22 -0.42 -18.87
CA PRO A 169 8.84 -0.91 -20.08
C PRO A 169 10.35 -0.72 -19.86
N ASN A 170 11.15 -1.58 -20.46
CA ASN A 170 12.57 -1.29 -20.56
C ASN A 170 12.70 0.01 -21.37
N LEU A 171 12.70 1.14 -20.67
CA LEU A 171 12.89 2.50 -21.19
C LEU A 171 14.37 2.75 -21.52
N GLY A 172 15.21 1.72 -21.39
CA GLY A 172 16.63 1.78 -21.70
C GLY A 172 16.83 2.11 -23.17
N CYS A 173 17.43 3.27 -23.41
CA CYS A 173 18.14 3.53 -24.66
C CYS A 173 19.44 2.72 -24.63
N ALA A 174 19.43 1.52 -25.21
CA ALA A 174 20.68 0.84 -25.50
C ALA A 174 21.37 1.57 -26.67
N PRO A 175 22.65 1.95 -26.55
CA PRO A 175 23.34 2.71 -27.60
C PRO A 175 23.46 1.95 -28.94
N ALA A 176 23.24 0.63 -28.92
CA ALA A 176 23.29 -0.23 -30.11
C ALA A 176 21.97 -0.28 -30.91
N SER A 177 20.84 0.19 -30.37
CA SER A 177 19.55 0.15 -31.11
C SER A 177 18.67 1.37 -30.84
N TRP A 178 18.43 2.15 -31.90
CA TRP A 178 17.53 3.31 -31.88
C TRP A 178 16.06 2.97 -31.53
N GLN A 179 15.69 1.69 -31.61
CA GLN A 179 14.33 1.21 -31.29
C GLN A 179 13.93 1.45 -29.82
N GLY A 180 14.89 1.48 -28.88
CA GLY A 180 14.60 1.78 -27.47
C GLY A 180 14.27 3.25 -27.20
N CYS A 181 14.88 4.16 -27.95
CA CYS A 181 14.73 5.60 -27.73
C CYS A 181 13.41 6.17 -28.23
N ASP A 182 12.81 5.58 -29.26
CA ASP A 182 11.46 5.94 -29.72
C ASP A 182 10.41 5.62 -28.63
N ARG A 183 10.54 4.50 -27.91
CA ARG A 183 9.63 4.18 -26.79
C ARG A 183 9.74 5.19 -25.65
N LEU A 184 10.96 5.59 -25.30
CA LEU A 184 11.19 6.61 -24.27
C LEU A 184 10.64 7.98 -24.72
N ALA A 185 10.93 8.40 -25.96
CA ALA A 185 10.43 9.66 -26.50
C ALA A 185 8.90 9.68 -26.54
N ARG A 186 8.24 8.59 -26.97
CA ARG A 186 6.78 8.46 -26.96
C ARG A 186 6.20 8.46 -25.55
N TRP A 187 6.84 7.80 -24.59
CA TRP A 187 6.40 7.83 -23.21
C TRP A 187 6.51 9.25 -22.62
N LEU A 188 7.61 9.95 -22.87
CA LEU A 188 7.82 11.32 -22.39
C LEU A 188 6.84 12.32 -23.01
N THR A 189 6.51 12.17 -24.29
CA THR A 189 5.65 13.10 -25.04
C THR A 189 4.16 12.79 -24.91
N PHE A 190 3.76 11.52 -25.03
CA PHE A 190 2.36 11.13 -25.08
C PHE A 190 1.86 10.41 -23.83
N ARG A 191 2.75 10.09 -22.88
CA ARG A 191 2.46 9.19 -21.75
C ARG A 191 1.83 7.87 -22.20
N ARG A 192 2.06 7.46 -23.45
CA ARG A 192 1.62 6.18 -24.00
C ARG A 192 2.75 5.19 -23.94
N LEU A 193 2.41 4.02 -23.46
CA LEU A 193 3.28 2.87 -23.49
C LEU A 193 2.78 1.95 -24.64
N GLY A 194 3.68 1.23 -25.32
CA GLY A 194 3.29 0.32 -26.43
C GLY A 194 2.48 -0.88 -25.94
N ASP A 195 1.89 -1.67 -26.83
CA ASP A 195 0.95 -2.75 -26.45
C ASP A 195 1.50 -3.77 -25.42
N ASP A 196 2.82 -3.90 -25.30
CA ASP A 196 3.49 -4.78 -24.33
C ASP A 196 3.50 -4.26 -22.87
N SER A 197 3.15 -2.99 -22.64
CA SER A 197 3.09 -2.41 -21.30
C SER A 197 1.74 -2.70 -20.65
N GLY A 198 1.51 -3.96 -20.33
CA GLY A 198 0.37 -4.33 -19.52
C GLY A 198 0.47 -3.70 -18.13
N LEU A 199 -0.67 -3.24 -17.61
CA LEU A 199 -0.87 -3.23 -16.18
C LEU A 199 -0.72 -4.68 -15.72
N ARG A 200 0.35 -5.00 -14.97
CA ARG A 200 0.47 -6.31 -14.35
C ARG A 200 -0.24 -6.26 -13.02
N GLU A 201 -1.37 -6.94 -13.00
CA GLU A 201 -2.16 -7.16 -11.81
C GLU A 201 -1.69 -8.46 -11.16
N GLU A 202 -1.32 -8.36 -9.89
CA GLU A 202 -1.03 -9.50 -9.05
C GLU A 202 -2.22 -9.67 -8.13
N SER A 203 -2.91 -10.79 -8.26
CA SER A 203 -4.14 -11.08 -7.52
C SER A 203 -3.89 -12.14 -6.45
N VAL A 204 -4.65 -12.02 -5.37
CA VAL A 204 -4.81 -13.07 -4.36
C VAL A 204 -6.23 -13.61 -4.45
N TYR A 205 -6.39 -14.89 -4.22
CA TYR A 205 -7.66 -15.59 -4.28
C TYR A 205 -8.11 -15.94 -2.88
N LEU A 206 -9.34 -15.54 -2.55
CA LEU A 206 -10.04 -15.90 -1.33
C LEU A 206 -10.95 -17.08 -1.62
N TRP A 207 -10.73 -18.19 -0.93
CA TRP A 207 -11.49 -19.42 -1.03
C TRP A 207 -12.31 -19.60 0.23
N ARG A 208 -13.64 -19.65 0.09
CA ARG A 208 -14.56 -19.97 1.18
C ARG A 208 -14.98 -21.43 1.07
N LEU A 209 -14.97 -22.16 2.17
CA LEU A 209 -15.52 -23.50 2.22
C LEU A 209 -17.01 -23.45 1.84
N LYS A 210 -17.39 -24.18 0.80
CA LYS A 210 -18.77 -24.35 0.36
C LYS A 210 -19.49 -25.13 1.44
N GLU A 211 -20.32 -24.44 2.22
CA GLU A 211 -21.18 -25.11 3.19
C GLU A 211 -22.07 -26.07 2.41
N THR A 212 -21.87 -27.37 2.61
CA THR A 212 -22.78 -28.40 2.14
C THR A 212 -24.03 -28.24 2.99
N ARG A 213 -24.90 -27.30 2.58
CA ARG A 213 -26.19 -27.06 3.20
C ARG A 213 -27.00 -28.33 3.01
N ASN A 214 -26.81 -29.27 3.93
CA ASN A 214 -27.61 -30.46 4.04
C ASN A 214 -28.96 -29.98 4.56
N ARG A 215 -29.78 -29.44 3.65
CA ARG A 215 -31.22 -29.22 3.86
C ARG A 215 -31.85 -30.60 3.96
N GLY A 216 -31.50 -31.34 5.01
CA GLY A 216 -32.22 -32.53 5.42
C GLY A 216 -33.61 -32.07 5.82
N ASN A 217 -34.58 -32.42 4.99
CA ASN A 217 -35.94 -32.78 5.37
C ASN A 217 -36.37 -32.32 6.77
N LEU A 218 -36.84 -31.08 6.88
CA LEU A 218 -37.96 -30.78 7.77
C LEU A 218 -39.18 -31.47 7.14
N LYS A 219 -39.42 -32.72 7.56
CA LYS A 219 -40.73 -33.34 7.44
C LYS A 219 -41.65 -32.78 8.52
#